data_AF-A0A7W0S929-F1
#
_entry.id   AF-A0A7W0S929-F1
#
_cell.length_a   1.000
_cell.length_b   1.000
_cell.length_c   1.000
_cell.angle_alpha   90.00
_cell.angle_beta   90.00
_cell.angle_gamma   90.00
#
_symmetry.space_group_name_H-M   'P 1'
#
loop_
_entity.id
_entity.type
_entity.pdbx_description
1 polymer ?
#
loop_
_entity_poly.entity_id
_entity_poly.type
_entity_poly.pdbx_seq_one_letter_code
_entity_poly.pdbx_strand_id
1 'polypeptide(L)'
;MTPAAGRGWANVLIAVGGLLMALLWIRFITLHGPTSFNEDGRWLGQDPLFWGAMMSAPPSLLIALGLWGHRALLTRRAGRAARIGYALVLVGLVVPALVDLALVALGPPLLLPLVAVGLLLLGVHHRRNPALPGTARVVLPGLGLLLLAAFGFMIGVPPATFDRIDGYRLFGLAAHLAFGFGWITFAASLARASRFRASVIDAQNAV
;
A
#
# COMPACT_ATOMS: atom_id res chain seq x y z
N MET A 1 -30.68 2.39 5.33
CA MET A 1 -29.63 2.13 4.32
C MET A 1 -28.63 1.14 4.89
N THR A 2 -28.58 -0.09 4.37
CA THR A 2 -27.65 -1.12 4.85
C THR A 2 -26.21 -0.70 4.55
N PRO A 3 -25.32 -0.56 5.57
CA PRO A 3 -23.96 -0.02 5.40
C PRO A 3 -23.01 -0.92 4.57
N ALA A 4 -23.50 -2.01 3.97
CA ALA A 4 -22.73 -2.96 3.19
C ALA A 4 -22.57 -2.53 1.71
N ALA A 5 -23.60 -1.97 1.09
CA ALA A 5 -23.59 -1.62 -0.34
C ALA A 5 -22.70 -0.40 -0.67
N GLY A 6 -22.52 0.52 0.29
CA GLY A 6 -21.81 1.80 0.05
C GLY A 6 -20.28 1.77 0.13
N ARG A 7 -19.63 0.61 0.29
CA ARG A 7 -18.17 0.50 0.49
C ARG A 7 -17.42 -0.14 -0.68
N GLY A 8 -18.11 -0.44 -1.78
CA GLY A 8 -17.49 -1.00 -2.99
C GLY A 8 -16.38 -0.10 -3.55
N TRP A 9 -16.64 1.21 -3.63
CA TRP A 9 -15.68 2.19 -4.14
C TRP A 9 -14.36 2.19 -3.35
N ALA A 10 -14.41 2.06 -2.02
CA ALA A 10 -13.22 2.07 -1.17
C ALA A 10 -12.31 0.86 -1.45
N ASN A 11 -12.91 -0.31 -1.69
CA ASN A 11 -12.16 -1.51 -2.10
C ASN A 11 -11.54 -1.31 -3.49
N VAL A 12 -12.28 -0.71 -4.43
CA VAL A 12 -11.78 -0.43 -5.78
C VAL A 12 -10.59 0.51 -5.72
N LEU A 13 -10.64 1.59 -4.94
CA LEU A 13 -9.50 2.51 -4.81
C LEU A 13 -8.24 1.82 -4.26
N ILE A 14 -8.37 0.97 -3.23
CA ILE A 14 -7.22 0.22 -2.70
C ILE A 14 -6.67 -0.74 -3.76
N ALA A 15 -7.54 -1.47 -4.47
CA ALA A 15 -7.14 -2.43 -5.48
C ALA A 15 -6.47 -1.74 -6.68
N VAL A 16 -7.05 -0.65 -7.18
CA VAL A 16 -6.50 0.15 -8.29
C VAL A 16 -5.18 0.80 -7.86
N GLY A 17 -5.10 1.35 -6.65
CA GLY A 17 -3.84 1.87 -6.12
C GLY A 17 -2.75 0.80 -6.04
N GLY A 18 -3.05 -0.38 -5.48
CA GLY A 18 -2.11 -1.51 -5.46
C GLY A 18 -1.69 -1.98 -6.85
N LEU A 19 -2.62 -2.02 -7.81
CA LEU A 19 -2.35 -2.38 -9.21
C LEU A 19 -1.47 -1.35 -9.91
N LEU A 20 -1.78 -0.05 -9.76
CA LEU A 20 -0.98 1.02 -10.33
C LEU A 20 0.44 1.00 -9.77
N MET A 21 0.60 0.80 -8.46
CA MET A 21 1.92 0.67 -7.83
C MET A 21 2.75 -0.46 -8.47
N ALA A 22 2.14 -1.63 -8.66
CA ALA A 22 2.80 -2.78 -9.27
C ALA A 22 3.17 -2.54 -10.75
N LEU A 23 2.24 -2.02 -11.54
CA LEU A 23 2.45 -1.78 -12.98
C LEU A 23 3.44 -0.64 -13.25
N LEU A 24 3.32 0.46 -12.49
CA LEU A 24 4.20 1.61 -12.63
C LEU A 24 5.62 1.28 -12.18
N TRP A 25 5.81 0.41 -11.17
CA TRP A 25 7.14 -0.10 -10.82
C TRP A 25 7.79 -0.83 -11.99
N ILE A 26 7.07 -1.78 -12.62
CA ILE A 26 7.58 -2.51 -13.80
C ILE A 26 7.96 -1.51 -14.90
N ARG A 27 7.13 -0.50 -15.13
CA ARG A 27 7.45 0.51 -16.15
C ARG A 27 8.66 1.34 -15.77
N PHE A 28 8.68 1.87 -14.56
CA PHE A 28 9.73 2.74 -14.06
C PHE A 28 11.09 2.04 -14.10
N ILE A 29 11.19 0.78 -13.68
CA ILE A 29 12.47 0.06 -13.70
C ILE A 29 12.98 -0.23 -15.12
N THR A 30 12.09 -0.34 -16.12
CA THR A 30 12.51 -0.44 -17.53
C THR A 30 13.09 0.86 -18.08
N LEU A 31 12.72 2.01 -17.51
CA LEU A 31 13.19 3.34 -17.92
C LEU A 31 14.42 3.77 -17.12
N HIS A 32 14.44 3.47 -15.83
CA HIS A 32 15.52 3.87 -14.92
C HIS A 32 16.79 3.02 -15.09
N GLY A 33 16.73 1.88 -15.80
CA GLY A 33 17.89 1.02 -16.00
C GLY A 33 18.27 0.20 -14.76
N PRO A 34 19.46 -0.43 -14.75
CA PRO A 34 19.92 -1.27 -13.64
C PRO A 34 20.54 -0.46 -12.48
N THR A 35 21.02 0.76 -12.75
CA THR A 35 21.72 1.60 -11.77
C THR A 35 20.78 2.52 -11.00
N SER A 36 21.25 3.03 -9.86
CA SER A 36 20.53 3.95 -8.97
C SER A 36 20.30 5.35 -9.56
N PHE A 37 20.99 5.71 -10.66
CA PHE A 37 20.80 6.96 -11.39
C PHE A 37 20.96 6.71 -12.90
N ASN A 38 19.90 6.97 -13.67
CA ASN A 38 19.93 7.02 -15.14
C ASN A 38 18.73 7.85 -15.59
N GLU A 39 18.98 8.98 -16.24
CA GLU A 39 17.96 9.93 -16.70
C GLU A 39 17.65 9.80 -18.21
N ASP A 40 18.37 8.94 -18.92
CA ASP A 40 18.30 8.85 -20.39
C ASP A 40 17.00 8.21 -20.88
N GLY A 41 16.31 7.47 -20.01
CA GLY A 41 15.07 6.76 -20.32
C GLY A 41 13.84 7.67 -20.36
N ARG A 42 13.49 8.22 -21.52
CA ARG A 42 12.23 8.95 -21.71
C ARG A 42 11.10 8.06 -22.22
N TRP A 43 9.88 8.30 -21.73
CA TRP A 43 8.67 7.68 -22.26
C TRP A 43 7.49 8.65 -22.24
N LEU A 44 6.72 8.70 -23.34
CA LEU A 44 5.66 9.68 -23.56
C LEU A 44 6.13 11.13 -23.34
N GLY A 45 7.40 11.42 -23.67
CA GLY A 45 8.01 12.74 -23.48
C GLY A 45 8.41 13.07 -22.04
N GLN A 46 8.19 12.16 -21.09
CA GLN A 46 8.49 12.36 -19.66
C GLN A 46 9.76 11.60 -19.24
N ASP A 47 10.49 12.19 -18.30
CA ASP A 47 11.73 11.64 -17.73
C ASP A 47 11.47 10.62 -16.60
N PRO A 48 12.51 9.91 -16.13
CA PRO A 48 12.37 8.97 -15.03
C PRO A 48 11.87 9.60 -13.71
N LEU A 49 12.19 10.86 -13.41
CA LEU A 49 11.75 11.52 -12.18
C LEU A 49 10.22 11.65 -12.14
N PHE A 50 9.62 12.09 -13.24
CA PHE A 50 8.17 12.12 -13.41
C PHE A 50 7.55 10.74 -13.20
N TRP A 51 8.12 9.70 -13.82
CA TRP A 51 7.62 8.33 -13.66
C TRP A 51 7.78 7.80 -12.24
N GLY A 52 8.83 8.23 -11.53
CA GLY A 52 9.02 7.96 -10.11
C GLY A 52 7.93 8.58 -9.25
N ALA A 53 7.59 9.85 -9.49
CA ALA A 53 6.47 10.53 -8.82
C ALA A 53 5.14 9.83 -9.10
N MET A 54 4.88 9.43 -10.35
CA MET A 54 3.66 8.70 -10.73
C MET A 54 3.57 7.31 -10.09
N MET A 55 4.70 6.62 -9.95
CA MET A 55 4.76 5.31 -9.28
C MET A 55 4.44 5.40 -7.79
N SER A 56 4.88 6.47 -7.12
CA SER A 56 4.70 6.64 -5.68
C SER A 56 3.34 7.25 -5.33
N ALA A 57 3.01 8.40 -5.93
CA ALA A 57 2.01 9.28 -5.38
C ALA A 57 0.55 8.90 -5.70
N PRO A 58 0.10 8.83 -6.98
CA PRO A 58 -1.26 8.40 -7.28
C PRO A 58 -1.65 7.07 -6.60
N PRO A 59 -0.82 6.01 -6.65
CA PRO A 59 -1.12 4.75 -5.96
C PRO A 59 -1.34 4.91 -4.46
N SER A 60 -0.44 5.62 -3.79
CA SER A 60 -0.49 5.84 -2.34
C SER A 60 -1.71 6.66 -1.92
N LEU A 61 -2.07 7.69 -2.69
CA LEU A 61 -3.27 8.50 -2.44
C LEU A 61 -4.56 7.69 -2.62
N LEU A 62 -4.64 6.84 -3.65
CA LEU A 62 -5.79 5.96 -3.87
C LEU A 62 -5.95 4.96 -2.72
N ILE A 63 -4.85 4.34 -2.28
CA ILE A 63 -4.86 3.43 -1.14
C ILE A 63 -5.30 4.18 0.13
N ALA A 64 -4.72 5.35 0.41
CA ALA A 64 -5.07 6.16 1.57
C ALA A 64 -6.55 6.56 1.57
N LEU A 65 -7.10 6.98 0.42
CA LEU A 65 -8.50 7.35 0.28
C LEU A 65 -9.44 6.14 0.46
N GLY A 66 -9.06 4.97 -0.05
CA GLY A 66 -9.81 3.74 0.19
C GLY A 66 -9.76 3.29 1.67
N LEU A 67 -8.61 3.43 2.33
CA LEU A 67 -8.47 3.21 3.78
C LEU A 67 -9.31 4.20 4.59
N TRP A 68 -9.44 5.44 4.13
CA TRP A 68 -10.35 6.43 4.70
C TRP A 68 -11.81 6.00 4.61
N GLY A 69 -12.25 5.47 3.45
CA GLY A 69 -13.57 4.87 3.30
C GLY A 69 -13.85 3.73 4.29
N HIS A 70 -12.81 3.02 4.71
CA HIS A 70 -12.87 1.95 5.72
C HIS A 70 -12.55 2.39 7.15
N ARG A 71 -12.44 3.70 7.44
CA ARG A 71 -12.04 4.21 8.77
C ARG A 71 -12.82 3.58 9.92
N ALA A 72 -14.15 3.47 9.78
CA ALA A 72 -15.00 2.96 10.86
C ALA A 72 -14.74 1.46 11.12
N LEU A 73 -14.45 0.69 10.07
CA LEU A 73 -14.09 -0.72 10.19
C LEU A 73 -12.74 -0.90 10.88
N LEU A 74 -11.78 -0.02 10.56
CA LEU A 74 -10.40 -0.10 11.01
C LEU A 74 -10.14 0.57 12.37
N THR A 75 -11.04 1.41 12.87
CA THR A 75 -10.78 2.23 14.09
C THR A 75 -11.87 2.17 15.16
N ARG A 76 -13.15 1.95 14.81
CA ARG A 76 -14.28 2.18 15.72
C ARG A 76 -14.30 1.24 16.93
N ARG A 77 -13.97 -0.04 16.71
CA ARG A 77 -13.83 -1.06 17.77
C ARG A 77 -12.38 -1.43 18.06
N ALA A 78 -11.45 -0.61 17.58
CA ALA A 78 -10.03 -0.88 17.72
C ALA A 78 -9.45 -0.09 18.90
N GLY A 79 -8.48 -0.68 19.61
CA GLY A 79 -7.77 -0.02 20.71
C GLY A 79 -6.91 1.15 20.24
N ARG A 80 -6.38 1.94 21.20
CA ARG A 80 -5.55 3.15 20.92
C ARG A 80 -4.41 2.87 19.93
N ALA A 81 -3.70 1.75 20.10
CA ALA A 81 -2.59 1.37 19.25
C ALA A 81 -3.00 1.14 17.77
N ALA A 82 -4.18 0.57 17.52
CA ALA A 82 -4.68 0.40 16.15
C ALA A 82 -5.05 1.74 15.50
N ARG A 83 -5.57 2.69 16.28
CA ARG A 83 -5.89 4.04 15.79
C ARG A 83 -4.62 4.83 15.47
N ILE A 84 -3.59 4.70 16.32
CA ILE A 84 -2.26 5.23 16.03
C ILE A 84 -1.73 4.59 14.76
N GLY A 85 -1.74 3.25 14.66
CA GLY A 85 -1.27 2.55 13.47
C GLY A 85 -1.98 3.00 12.19
N TYR A 86 -3.30 3.17 12.24
CA TYR A 86 -4.08 3.72 11.15
C TYR A 86 -3.62 5.13 10.73
N ALA A 87 -3.42 6.03 11.71
CA ALA A 87 -2.92 7.37 11.44
C ALA A 87 -1.51 7.36 10.84
N LEU A 88 -0.61 6.50 11.35
CA LEU A 88 0.74 6.34 10.81
C LEU A 88 0.74 5.88 9.36
N VAL A 89 -0.13 4.92 9.01
CA VAL A 89 -0.28 4.47 7.61
C VAL A 89 -0.78 5.61 6.74
N LEU A 90 -1.81 6.36 7.16
CA LEU A 90 -2.32 7.47 6.37
C LEU A 90 -1.26 8.57 6.18
N VAL A 91 -0.57 8.98 7.24
CA VAL A 91 0.50 9.99 7.16
C VAL A 91 1.62 9.51 6.25
N GLY A 92 2.08 8.26 6.44
CA GLY A 92 3.17 7.70 5.65
C GLY A 92 2.83 7.42 4.19
N LEU A 93 1.54 7.35 3.82
CA LEU A 93 1.10 7.27 2.41
C LEU A 93 0.87 8.66 1.80
N VAL A 94 0.22 9.57 2.55
CA VAL A 94 -0.21 10.86 2.02
C VAL A 94 0.94 11.85 1.94
N VAL A 95 1.75 11.97 3.00
CA VAL A 95 2.81 13.00 3.05
C VAL A 95 3.86 12.78 1.95
N PRO A 96 4.45 11.58 1.77
CA PRO A 96 5.38 11.35 0.67
C PRO A 96 4.73 11.57 -0.69
N ALA A 97 3.49 11.10 -0.88
CA ALA A 97 2.80 11.26 -2.15
C ALA A 97 2.60 12.74 -2.55
N LEU A 98 2.24 13.60 -1.58
CA LEU A 98 2.10 15.03 -1.85
C LEU A 98 3.46 15.69 -2.15
N VAL A 99 4.51 15.29 -1.43
CA VAL A 99 5.87 15.79 -1.67
C VAL A 99 6.36 15.37 -3.05
N ASP A 100 6.20 14.09 -3.41
CA ASP A 100 6.63 13.55 -4.71
C ASP A 100 5.90 14.23 -5.88
N LEU A 101 4.60 14.53 -5.73
CA LEU A 101 3.85 15.30 -6.72
C LEU A 101 4.30 16.76 -6.80
N ALA A 102 4.58 17.39 -5.67
CA ALA A 102 5.02 18.78 -5.63
C ALA A 102 6.42 18.96 -6.26
N LEU A 103 7.29 17.97 -6.08
CA LEU A 103 8.65 17.97 -6.64
C LEU A 103 8.73 17.36 -8.04
N VAL A 104 7.67 16.66 -8.48
CA VAL A 104 7.66 15.85 -9.71
C VAL A 104 8.85 14.88 -9.73
N ALA A 105 9.18 14.32 -8.57
CA ALA A 105 10.31 13.42 -8.38
C ALA A 105 10.01 12.42 -7.28
N LEU A 106 10.63 11.25 -7.36
CA LEU A 106 10.57 10.27 -6.28
C LEU A 106 11.52 10.69 -5.15
N GLY A 107 10.97 11.07 -4.00
CA GLY A 107 11.74 11.35 -2.80
C GLY A 107 12.31 10.07 -2.16
N PRO A 108 13.31 10.21 -1.26
CA PRO A 108 13.80 9.09 -0.48
C PRO A 108 12.66 8.51 0.37
N PRO A 109 12.57 7.17 0.54
CA PRO A 109 11.46 6.52 1.23
C PRO A 109 11.58 6.61 2.76
N LEU A 110 11.81 7.82 3.31
CA LEU A 110 12.09 8.06 4.72
C LEU A 110 10.90 7.73 5.64
N LEU A 111 9.68 7.81 5.11
CA LEU A 111 8.46 7.48 5.86
C LEU A 111 8.00 6.02 5.69
N LEU A 112 8.75 5.19 4.95
CA LEU A 112 8.43 3.76 4.80
C LEU A 112 8.37 3.01 6.14
N PRO A 113 9.30 3.23 7.10
CA PRO A 113 9.20 2.63 8.44
C PRO A 113 7.93 3.03 9.18
N LEU A 114 7.45 4.26 8.96
CA LEU A 114 6.22 4.76 9.58
C LEU A 114 5.00 3.97 9.11
N VAL A 115 4.88 3.76 7.79
CA VAL A 115 3.83 2.92 7.20
C VAL A 115 3.94 1.49 7.73
N ALA A 116 5.16 0.96 7.77
CA ALA A 116 5.42 -0.42 8.17
C ALA A 116 5.00 -0.69 9.63
N VAL A 117 5.41 0.17 10.56
CA VAL A 117 5.00 0.13 11.97
C VAL A 117 3.49 0.33 12.08
N GLY A 118 2.93 1.26 11.31
CA GLY A 118 1.48 1.49 11.29
C GLY A 118 0.67 0.25 10.89
N LEU A 119 1.11 -0.46 9.85
CA LEU A 119 0.52 -1.71 9.37
C LEU A 119 0.65 -2.85 10.39
N LEU A 120 1.81 -2.97 11.05
CA LEU A 120 2.01 -3.92 12.13
C LEU A 120 1.04 -3.65 13.29
N LEU A 121 0.97 -2.41 13.77
CA LEU A 121 0.06 -2.03 14.84
C LEU A 121 -1.39 -2.30 14.47
N LEU A 122 -1.80 -1.92 13.26
CA LEU A 122 -3.15 -2.12 12.76
C LEU A 122 -3.48 -3.62 12.69
N GLY A 123 -2.59 -4.42 12.11
CA GLY A 123 -2.72 -5.86 11.97
C GLY A 123 -2.77 -6.60 13.31
N VAL A 124 -1.79 -6.35 14.19
CA VAL A 124 -1.64 -7.00 15.49
C VAL A 124 -2.88 -6.79 16.36
N HIS A 125 -3.36 -5.55 16.44
CA HIS A 125 -4.49 -5.20 17.28
C HIS A 125 -5.83 -5.62 16.68
N HIS A 126 -5.84 -6.00 15.40
CA HIS A 126 -7.02 -6.56 14.73
C HIS A 126 -7.02 -8.08 14.63
N ARG A 127 -6.00 -8.80 15.13
CA ARG A 127 -5.93 -10.28 15.07
C ARG A 127 -7.19 -10.97 15.60
N ARG A 128 -7.83 -10.37 16.61
CA ARG A 128 -9.05 -10.91 17.24
C ARG A 128 -10.34 -10.17 16.83
N ASN A 129 -10.28 -9.19 15.93
CA ASN A 129 -11.48 -8.43 15.53
C ASN A 129 -12.30 -9.24 14.49
N PRO A 130 -13.50 -9.75 14.84
CA PRO A 130 -14.33 -10.53 13.91
C PRO A 130 -14.90 -9.69 12.77
N ALA A 131 -14.83 -8.35 12.86
CA ALA A 131 -15.27 -7.48 11.79
C ALA A 131 -14.37 -7.60 10.54
N LEU A 132 -13.09 -7.95 10.71
CA LEU A 132 -12.13 -8.11 9.64
C LEU A 132 -11.97 -9.57 9.19
N PRO A 133 -11.86 -9.82 7.87
CA PRO A 133 -11.57 -11.15 7.34
C PRO A 133 -10.27 -11.72 7.88
N GLY A 134 -10.15 -13.06 7.98
CA GLY A 134 -8.90 -13.74 8.34
C GLY A 134 -7.71 -13.29 7.48
N THR A 135 -7.89 -13.27 6.16
CA THR A 135 -6.86 -12.83 5.21
C THR A 135 -6.40 -11.39 5.48
N ALA A 136 -7.32 -10.44 5.70
CA ALA A 136 -6.98 -9.05 6.00
C ALA A 136 -6.11 -8.93 7.26
N ARG A 137 -6.38 -9.75 8.28
CA ARG A 137 -5.63 -9.77 9.55
C ARG A 137 -4.20 -10.29 9.40
N VAL A 138 -3.91 -11.07 8.37
CA VAL A 138 -2.57 -11.59 8.05
C VAL A 138 -1.83 -10.70 7.06
N VAL A 139 -2.54 -10.19 6.05
CA VAL A 139 -1.96 -9.34 5.01
C VAL A 139 -1.42 -8.04 5.59
N LEU A 140 -2.17 -7.35 6.46
CA LEU A 140 -1.71 -6.08 7.05
C LEU A 140 -0.34 -6.20 7.76
N PRO A 141 -0.16 -7.09 8.76
CA PRO A 141 1.15 -7.22 9.40
C PRO A 141 2.21 -7.80 8.45
N GLY A 142 1.83 -8.68 7.51
CA GLY A 142 2.75 -9.19 6.49
C GLY A 142 3.32 -8.07 5.61
N LEU A 143 2.50 -7.12 5.19
CA LEU A 143 2.93 -5.93 4.45
C LEU A 143 3.84 -5.04 5.29
N GLY A 144 3.55 -4.88 6.59
CA GLY A 144 4.42 -4.15 7.51
C GLY A 144 5.80 -4.80 7.64
N LEU A 145 5.87 -6.13 7.80
CA LEU A 145 7.15 -6.85 7.84
C LEU A 145 7.91 -6.74 6.52
N LEU A 146 7.20 -6.85 5.39
CA LEU A 146 7.80 -6.71 4.06
C LEU A 146 8.44 -5.34 3.87
N LEU A 147 7.75 -4.25 4.26
CA LEU A 147 8.31 -2.90 4.16
C LEU A 147 9.49 -2.68 5.12
N LEU A 148 9.43 -3.19 6.35
CA LEU A 148 10.59 -3.13 7.26
C LEU A 148 11.79 -3.87 6.71
N ALA A 149 11.58 -5.06 6.13
CA ALA A 149 12.65 -5.83 5.50
C ALA A 149 13.25 -5.10 4.29
N ALA A 150 12.40 -4.54 3.42
CA ALA A 150 12.84 -3.75 2.27
C ALA A 150 13.64 -2.51 2.69
N PHE A 151 13.15 -1.77 3.68
CA PHE A 151 13.86 -0.61 4.23
C PHE A 151 15.18 -1.01 4.89
N GLY A 152 15.16 -2.06 5.72
CA GLY A 152 16.35 -2.60 6.38
C GLY A 152 17.41 -3.04 5.38
N PHE A 153 16.99 -3.68 4.29
CA PHE A 153 17.88 -4.04 3.17
C PHE A 153 18.50 -2.79 2.52
N MET A 154 17.69 -1.78 2.21
CA MET A 154 18.17 -0.53 1.61
C MET A 154 19.19 0.21 2.47
N ILE A 155 18.98 0.31 3.79
CA ILE A 155 19.88 1.05 4.69
C ILE A 155 21.07 0.21 5.17
N GLY A 156 20.91 -1.11 5.22
CA GLY A 156 21.90 -2.02 5.80
C GLY A 156 22.98 -2.46 4.82
N VAL A 157 22.71 -2.39 3.51
CA VAL A 157 23.66 -2.77 2.47
C VAL A 157 24.43 -1.53 2.00
N PRO A 158 25.78 -1.55 2.01
CA PRO A 158 26.58 -0.43 1.51
C PRO A 158 26.25 -0.10 0.04
N PRO A 159 26.25 1.18 -0.38
CA PRO A 159 25.83 1.58 -1.73
C PRO A 159 26.56 0.84 -2.85
N ALA A 160 27.88 0.66 -2.74
CA ALA A 160 28.67 -0.06 -3.73
C ALA A 160 28.25 -1.54 -3.88
N THR A 161 27.83 -2.18 -2.79
CA THR A 161 27.29 -3.55 -2.82
C THR A 161 25.87 -3.54 -3.35
N PHE A 162 25.07 -2.57 -2.93
CA PHE A 162 23.67 -2.41 -3.36
C PHE A 162 23.57 -2.27 -4.87
N ASP A 163 24.39 -1.43 -5.51
CA ASP A 163 24.41 -1.28 -6.96
C ASP A 163 24.88 -2.56 -7.67
N ARG A 164 25.89 -3.26 -7.13
CA ARG A 164 26.43 -4.50 -7.73
C ARG A 164 25.43 -5.65 -7.79
N ILE A 165 24.45 -5.68 -6.88
CA ILE A 165 23.46 -6.77 -6.79
C ILE A 165 22.09 -6.37 -7.34
N ASP A 166 22.01 -5.28 -8.10
CA ASP A 166 20.74 -4.68 -8.53
C ASP A 166 19.79 -4.42 -7.35
N GLY A 167 20.34 -3.98 -6.21
CA GLY A 167 19.62 -3.80 -4.96
C GLY A 167 18.39 -2.91 -5.11
N TYR A 168 18.44 -1.94 -6.01
CA TYR A 168 17.29 -1.09 -6.33
C TYR A 168 16.10 -1.89 -6.88
N ARG A 169 16.38 -2.90 -7.72
CA ARG A 169 15.37 -3.82 -8.26
C ARG A 169 14.77 -4.70 -7.17
N LEU A 170 15.63 -5.27 -6.32
CA LEU A 170 15.19 -6.12 -5.20
C LEU A 170 14.34 -5.33 -4.21
N PHE A 171 14.77 -4.12 -3.87
CA PHE A 171 14.00 -3.18 -3.06
C PHE A 171 12.64 -2.91 -3.69
N GLY A 172 12.58 -2.53 -4.97
CA GLY A 172 11.31 -2.20 -5.61
C GLY A 172 10.38 -3.40 -5.83
N LEU A 173 10.92 -4.60 -6.05
CA LEU A 173 10.14 -5.84 -6.05
C LEU A 173 9.40 -6.05 -4.71
N ALA A 174 10.06 -5.78 -3.59
CA ALA A 174 9.43 -5.86 -2.28
C ALA A 174 8.49 -4.67 -2.02
N ALA A 175 9.00 -3.45 -2.13
CA ALA A 175 8.35 -2.22 -1.69
C ALA A 175 7.22 -1.74 -2.62
N HIS A 176 7.24 -2.11 -3.90
CA HIS A 176 6.22 -1.69 -4.87
C HIS A 176 5.42 -2.88 -5.40
N LEU A 177 6.09 -3.90 -5.95
CA LEU A 177 5.38 -5.00 -6.61
C LEU A 177 4.64 -5.88 -5.59
N ALA A 178 5.35 -6.50 -4.65
CA ALA A 178 4.76 -7.35 -3.63
C ALA A 178 3.85 -6.56 -2.68
N PHE A 179 4.24 -5.34 -2.32
CA PHE A 179 3.40 -4.45 -1.52
C PHE A 179 2.09 -4.08 -2.24
N GLY A 180 2.14 -3.75 -3.53
CA GLY A 180 0.97 -3.51 -4.37
C GLY A 180 0.03 -4.70 -4.45
N PHE A 181 0.56 -5.91 -4.67
CA PHE A 181 -0.24 -7.15 -4.63
C PHE A 181 -0.85 -7.43 -3.25
N GLY A 182 -0.16 -7.07 -2.18
CA GLY A 182 -0.69 -7.13 -0.83
C GLY A 182 -1.93 -6.25 -0.66
N TRP A 183 -1.90 -5.02 -1.18
CA TRP A 183 -3.08 -4.13 -1.15
C TRP A 183 -4.25 -4.69 -1.97
N ILE A 184 -4.00 -5.25 -3.15
CA ILE A 184 -5.02 -5.93 -3.96
C ILE A 184 -5.64 -7.08 -3.16
N THR A 185 -4.81 -7.90 -2.52
CA THR A 185 -5.26 -9.04 -1.71
C THR A 185 -6.08 -8.59 -0.50
N PHE A 186 -5.67 -7.51 0.17
CA PHE A 186 -6.40 -6.89 1.25
C PHE A 186 -7.79 -6.42 0.78
N ALA A 187 -7.85 -5.64 -0.32
CA ALA A 187 -9.11 -5.16 -0.90
C ALA A 187 -10.05 -6.30 -1.30
N ALA A 188 -9.52 -7.32 -1.98
CA ALA A 188 -10.29 -8.49 -2.39
C ALA A 188 -10.85 -9.28 -1.19
N SER A 189 -10.11 -9.34 -0.08
CA SER A 189 -10.59 -9.98 1.15
C SER A 189 -11.76 -9.21 1.79
N LEU A 190 -11.71 -7.88 1.79
CA LEU A 190 -12.79 -7.02 2.29
C LEU A 190 -14.03 -7.15 1.41
N ALA A 191 -13.85 -7.13 0.09
CA ALA A 191 -14.94 -7.29 -0.87
C ALA A 191 -15.67 -8.63 -0.70
N ARG A 192 -14.92 -9.75 -0.61
CA ARG A 192 -15.50 -11.09 -0.38
C ARG A 192 -16.32 -11.17 0.91
N ALA A 193 -15.80 -10.64 2.01
CA ALA A 193 -16.52 -10.66 3.28
C ALA A 193 -17.73 -9.72 3.32
N SER A 194 -17.75 -8.66 2.51
CA SER A 194 -18.93 -7.80 2.37
C SER A 194 -20.06 -8.51 1.60
N ARG A 195 -19.73 -9.21 0.51
CA ARG A 195 -20.70 -9.97 -0.30
C ARG A 195 -21.32 -11.13 0.48
N PHE A 196 -20.49 -11.90 1.19
CA PHE A 196 -20.98 -13.01 2.02
C PHE A 196 -21.95 -12.54 3.12
N ARG A 197 -21.67 -11.40 3.76
CA ARG A 197 -22.57 -10.83 4.76
C ARG A 197 -23.90 -10.37 4.17
N ALA A 198 -23.88 -9.79 2.97
CA ALA A 198 -25.11 -9.40 2.28
C ALA A 198 -25.98 -10.62 1.95
N SER A 199 -25.40 -11.68 1.36
CA SER A 199 -26.16 -12.88 0.99
C SER A 199 -26.79 -13.60 2.19
N VAL A 200 -26.12 -13.60 3.36
CA VAL A 200 -26.69 -14.19 4.58
C VAL A 200 -27.89 -13.38 5.09
N ILE A 201 -27.81 -12.05 5.06
CA ILE A 201 -28.92 -11.18 5.48
C ILE A 201 -30.12 -11.35 4.53
N ASP A 202 -29.86 -11.39 3.21
CA ASP A 202 -30.93 -11.57 2.22
C ASP A 202 -31.63 -12.92 2.40
N ALA A 203 -30.88 -13.99 2.68
CA ALA A 203 -31.45 -15.31 2.98
C ALA A 203 -32.27 -15.35 4.28
N GLN A 204 -31.88 -14.59 5.31
CA GLN A 204 -32.62 -14.50 6.58
C GLN A 204 -33.93 -13.73 6.46
N ASN A 205 -34.01 -12.75 5.55
CA ASN A 205 -35.21 -11.94 5.32
C ASN A 205 -36.19 -12.59 4.32
N ALA A 206 -35.81 -13.67 3.65
CA ALA A 206 -36.64 -14.39 2.70
C ALA A 206 -37.52 -15.48 3.36
N VAL A 207 -37.39 -15.66 4.68
CA VAL A 207 -38.17 -16.57 5.53
C VAL A 207 -39.19 -15.77 6.32
#